data_AF-A0A9P0Y5Y4-F1
#
_entry.id   AF-A0A9P0Y5Y4-F1
#
_cell.length_a   1.000
_cell.length_b   1.000
_cell.length_c   1.000
_cell.angle_alpha   90.00
_cell.angle_beta   90.00
_cell.angle_gamma   90.00
#
_symmetry.space_group_name_H-M   'P 1'
#
loop_
_entity.id
_entity.type
_entity.pdbx_description
1 polymer ?
#
loop_
_entity_poly.entity_id
_entity_poly.type
_entity_poly.pdbx_seq_one_letter_code
_entity_poly.pdbx_strand_id
1 'polypeptide(L)'
;MVPMKDIAREAGIGVGTLYRHFPHRADLIAAVFRNEVDECAMAAERLCQEFSSCEALERWIALYVQLIVTKRGLASVLHSGESAYADLPAYFETRLVSSLEKLLPHVTGNIRDNTLATDILRGIALLCAPAAKGDLLQTQRLVKLFLKGIRAGNDIHGD
;
A
#
# COMPACT_ATOMS: atom_id res chain seq x y z
N MET A 1 4.72 -23.32 -0.28
CA MET A 1 3.46 -22.79 0.29
C MET A 1 3.11 -23.59 1.54
N VAL A 2 2.73 -22.94 2.65
CA VAL A 2 2.49 -23.61 3.95
C VAL A 2 1.11 -24.30 3.98
N PRO A 3 0.97 -25.56 4.44
CA PRO A 3 -0.31 -26.26 4.56
C PRO A 3 -1.32 -25.57 5.52
N MET A 4 -2.63 -25.65 5.24
CA MET A 4 -3.69 -25.05 6.09
C MET A 4 -3.66 -25.56 7.53
N LYS A 5 -3.34 -26.85 7.73
CA LYS A 5 -3.18 -27.45 9.08
C LYS A 5 -2.07 -26.79 9.88
N ASP A 6 -0.98 -26.39 9.23
CA ASP A 6 0.18 -25.80 9.88
C ASP A 6 -0.11 -24.32 10.21
N ILE A 7 -0.84 -23.61 9.33
CA ILE A 7 -1.36 -22.27 9.61
C ILE A 7 -2.31 -22.29 10.81
N ALA A 8 -3.25 -23.24 10.86
CA ALA A 8 -4.19 -23.38 11.99
C ALA A 8 -3.45 -23.63 13.31
N ARG A 9 -2.45 -24.52 13.29
CA ARG A 9 -1.60 -24.81 14.45
C ARG A 9 -0.86 -23.57 14.94
N GLU A 10 -0.24 -22.82 14.03
CA GLU A 10 0.50 -21.60 14.36
C GLU A 10 -0.44 -20.52 14.94
N ALA A 11 -1.64 -20.39 14.38
CA ALA A 11 -2.66 -19.46 14.86
C ALA A 11 -3.38 -19.92 16.15
N GLY A 12 -3.05 -21.10 16.69
CA GLY A 12 -3.67 -21.63 17.91
C GLY A 12 -5.15 -21.98 17.76
N ILE A 13 -5.64 -22.20 16.53
CA ILE A 13 -7.04 -22.53 16.24
C ILE A 13 -7.22 -23.93 15.66
N GLY A 14 -8.40 -24.51 15.84
CA GLY A 14 -8.75 -25.78 15.20
C GLY A 14 -8.80 -25.65 13.67
N VAL A 15 -8.27 -26.64 12.95
CA VAL A 15 -8.28 -26.66 11.48
C VAL A 15 -9.71 -26.59 10.90
N GLY A 16 -10.69 -27.19 11.59
CA GLY A 16 -12.11 -27.07 11.23
C GLY A 16 -12.65 -25.65 11.36
N THR A 17 -12.19 -24.88 12.35
CA THR A 17 -12.52 -23.45 12.49
C THR A 17 -11.93 -22.66 11.34
N LEU A 18 -10.68 -22.92 10.96
CA LEU A 18 -10.05 -22.25 9.82
C LEU A 18 -10.81 -22.53 8.52
N TYR A 19 -11.15 -23.78 8.22
CA TYR A 19 -11.91 -24.14 7.00
C TYR A 19 -13.35 -23.61 7.01
N ARG A 20 -13.99 -23.44 8.17
CA ARG A 20 -15.32 -22.80 8.25
C ARG A 20 -15.29 -21.33 7.82
N HIS A 21 -14.20 -20.62 8.14
CA HIS A 21 -14.04 -19.20 7.77
C HIS A 21 -13.43 -19.04 6.37
N PHE A 22 -12.54 -19.95 6.00
CA PHE A 22 -11.81 -19.94 4.72
C PHE A 22 -11.91 -21.32 4.07
N PRO A 23 -13.05 -21.62 3.40
CA PRO A 23 -13.27 -22.92 2.77
C PRO A 23 -12.18 -23.25 1.74
N HIS A 24 -11.72 -22.24 1.01
CA HIS A 24 -10.61 -22.35 0.07
C HIS A 24 -9.41 -21.55 0.56
N ARG A 25 -8.22 -21.97 0.14
CA ARG A 25 -6.98 -21.25 0.45
C ARG A 25 -7.00 -19.82 -0.05
N ALA A 26 -7.62 -19.57 -1.21
CA ALA A 26 -7.72 -18.22 -1.76
C ALA A 26 -8.54 -17.28 -0.88
N ASP A 27 -9.57 -17.79 -0.19
CA ASP A 27 -10.34 -16.99 0.78
C ASP A 27 -9.43 -16.48 1.91
N LEU A 28 -8.54 -17.33 2.42
CA LEU A 28 -7.55 -16.95 3.43
C LEU A 28 -6.53 -15.94 2.88
N ILE A 29 -6.02 -16.17 1.67
CA ILE A 29 -5.04 -15.26 1.02
C ILE A 29 -5.68 -13.88 0.80
N ALA A 30 -6.92 -13.85 0.30
CA ALA A 30 -7.68 -12.62 0.09
C ALA A 30 -7.92 -11.88 1.42
N ALA A 31 -8.30 -12.59 2.48
CA ALA A 31 -8.49 -12.00 3.80
C ALA A 31 -7.19 -11.41 4.38
N VAL A 32 -6.06 -12.11 4.27
CA VAL A 32 -4.74 -11.60 4.68
C VAL A 32 -4.36 -10.36 3.87
N PHE A 33 -4.61 -10.37 2.55
CA PHE A 33 -4.34 -9.22 1.70
C PHE A 33 -5.17 -8.00 2.13
N ARG A 34 -6.48 -8.17 2.35
CA ARG A 34 -7.35 -7.08 2.84
C ARG A 34 -6.88 -6.55 4.19
N ASN A 35 -6.53 -7.43 5.12
CA ASN A 35 -6.02 -7.02 6.41
C ASN A 35 -4.78 -6.12 6.29
N GLU A 36 -3.82 -6.47 5.43
CA GLU A 36 -2.62 -5.65 5.24
C GLU A 36 -2.90 -4.31 4.54
N VAL A 37 -3.84 -4.28 3.59
CA VAL A 37 -4.32 -3.02 2.99
C VAL A 37 -4.95 -2.13 4.05
N ASP A 38 -5.75 -2.73 4.93
CA ASP A 38 -6.47 -2.02 5.99
C ASP A 38 -5.52 -1.46 7.03
N GLU A 39 -4.53 -2.24 7.48
CA GLU A 39 -3.47 -1.78 8.38
C GLU A 39 -2.69 -0.60 7.77
N CYS A 40 -2.35 -0.68 6.47
CA CYS A 40 -1.68 0.43 5.78
C CYS A 40 -2.56 1.68 5.71
N ALA A 41 -3.86 1.52 5.39
CA ALA A 41 -4.80 2.64 5.32
C ALA A 41 -5.02 3.28 6.71
N MET A 42 -5.24 2.47 7.74
CA MET A 42 -5.47 2.95 9.11
C MET A 42 -4.23 3.60 9.73
N ALA A 43 -3.02 3.25 9.27
CA ALA A 43 -1.80 3.87 9.74
C ALA A 43 -1.76 5.39 9.50
N ALA A 44 -2.48 5.93 8.50
CA ALA A 44 -2.52 7.37 8.26
C ALA A 44 -3.01 8.15 9.48
N GLU A 45 -4.14 7.75 10.06
CA GLU A 45 -4.75 8.44 11.20
C GLU A 45 -3.83 8.40 12.43
N ARG A 46 -3.23 7.24 12.70
CA ARG A 46 -2.27 7.06 13.79
C ARG A 46 -1.00 7.89 13.59
N LEU A 47 -0.44 7.89 12.38
CA LEU A 47 0.78 8.64 12.06
C LEU A 47 0.56 10.16 12.19
N CYS A 48 -0.62 10.66 11.82
CA CYS A 48 -0.97 12.07 12.00
C CYS A 48 -1.09 12.49 13.47
N GLN A 49 -1.35 11.56 14.39
CA GLN A 49 -1.39 11.84 15.83
C GLN A 49 0.02 11.84 16.47
N GLU A 50 0.95 11.06 15.90
CA GLU A 50 2.27 10.84 16.48
C GLU A 50 3.36 11.77 15.89
N PHE A 51 3.20 12.26 14.66
CA PHE A 51 4.25 12.95 13.91
C PHE A 51 3.79 14.27 13.29
N SER A 52 4.74 15.12 12.89
CA SER A 52 4.43 16.27 12.04
C SER A 52 3.80 15.81 10.72
N SER A 53 2.98 16.65 10.09
CA SER A 53 2.24 16.28 8.88
C SER A 53 3.13 15.76 7.74
N CYS A 54 4.32 16.36 7.59
CA CYS A 54 5.31 15.93 6.59
C CYS A 54 5.89 14.56 6.93
N GLU A 55 6.24 14.32 8.18
CA GLU A 55 6.76 13.03 8.64
C GLU A 55 5.70 11.93 8.58
N ALA A 56 4.45 12.25 8.89
CA ALA A 56 3.32 11.33 8.78
C ALA A 56 3.12 10.88 7.32
N LEU A 57 3.15 11.80 6.35
CA LEU A 57 3.09 11.48 4.92
C LEU A 57 4.26 10.57 4.51
N GLU A 58 5.49 10.92 4.86
CA GLU A 58 6.68 10.15 4.48
C GLU A 58 6.64 8.73 5.06
N ARG A 59 6.21 8.58 6.32
CA ARG A 59 6.06 7.28 6.97
C ARG A 59 4.93 6.46 6.36
N TRP A 60 3.80 7.08 6.07
CA TRP A 60 2.67 6.40 5.44
C TRP A 60 3.04 5.89 4.05
N ILE A 61 3.75 6.70 3.26
CA ILE A 61 4.26 6.28 1.95
C ILE A 61 5.28 5.16 2.08
N ALA A 62 6.13 5.17 3.10
CA ALA A 62 7.04 4.06 3.33
C ALA A 62 6.29 2.74 3.61
N LEU A 63 5.17 2.77 4.34
CA LEU A 63 4.30 1.62 4.54
C LEU A 63 3.65 1.16 3.24
N TYR A 64 3.13 2.11 2.44
CA TYR A 64 2.57 1.81 1.12
C TYR A 64 3.60 1.14 0.20
N VAL A 65 4.83 1.66 0.13
CA VAL A 65 5.94 1.08 -0.64
C VAL A 65 6.26 -0.34 -0.16
N GLN A 66 6.31 -0.57 1.16
CA GLN A 66 6.54 -1.90 1.71
C GLN A 66 5.43 -2.88 1.33
N LEU A 67 4.17 -2.44 1.40
CA LEU A 67 3.00 -3.24 1.02
C LEU A 67 3.11 -3.68 -0.44
N ILE A 68 3.30 -2.76 -1.38
CA ILE A 68 3.40 -3.09 -2.80
C ILE A 68 4.63 -3.96 -3.09
N VAL A 69 5.80 -3.64 -2.52
CA VAL A 69 7.04 -4.38 -2.76
C VAL A 69 6.93 -5.83 -2.30
N THR A 70 6.38 -6.05 -1.10
CA THR A 70 6.23 -7.39 -0.49
C THR A 70 5.16 -8.20 -1.22
N LYS A 71 4.11 -7.55 -1.72
CA LYS A 71 3.01 -8.22 -2.43
C LYS A 71 3.22 -8.40 -3.92
N ARG A 72 4.33 -7.94 -4.49
CA ARG A 72 4.72 -8.25 -5.88
C ARG A 72 4.71 -9.75 -6.17
N GLY A 73 5.19 -10.58 -5.24
CA GLY A 73 5.17 -12.04 -5.39
C GLY A 73 3.77 -12.65 -5.32
N LEU A 74 2.80 -11.92 -4.75
CA LEU A 74 1.39 -12.32 -4.72
C LEU A 74 0.64 -11.88 -5.97
N ALA A 75 1.16 -10.89 -6.71
CA ALA A 75 0.50 -10.38 -7.91
C ALA A 75 0.18 -11.50 -8.90
N SER A 76 1.10 -12.42 -9.19
CA SER A 76 0.83 -13.55 -10.08
C SER A 76 -0.30 -14.48 -9.58
N VAL A 77 -0.44 -14.63 -8.26
CA VAL A 77 -1.53 -15.39 -7.62
C VAL A 77 -2.86 -14.64 -7.73
N LEU A 78 -2.86 -13.32 -7.57
CA LEU A 78 -4.06 -12.49 -7.71
C LEU A 78 -4.59 -12.48 -9.16
N HIS A 79 -3.76 -12.81 -10.14
CA HIS A 79 -4.15 -12.97 -11.55
C HIS A 79 -4.55 -14.43 -11.90
N SER A 80 -4.74 -15.32 -10.91
CA SER A 80 -5.11 -16.73 -11.16
C SER A 80 -6.55 -16.91 -11.70
N GLY A 81 -7.39 -15.86 -11.65
CA GLY A 81 -8.78 -15.91 -12.10
C GLY A 81 -9.77 -16.46 -11.05
N GLU A 82 -9.31 -16.67 -9.82
CA GLU A 82 -10.19 -17.06 -8.70
C GLU A 82 -11.12 -15.92 -8.28
N SER A 83 -12.40 -16.23 -8.04
CA SER A 83 -13.42 -15.24 -7.67
C SER A 83 -13.10 -14.48 -6.38
N ALA A 84 -12.40 -15.14 -5.43
CA ALA A 84 -11.95 -14.52 -4.19
C ALA A 84 -10.98 -13.34 -4.38
N TYR A 85 -10.36 -13.23 -5.56
CA TYR A 85 -9.42 -12.14 -5.88
C TYR A 85 -10.03 -11.04 -6.76
N ALA A 86 -11.24 -11.24 -7.28
CA ALA A 86 -11.81 -10.41 -8.33
C ALA A 86 -11.96 -8.93 -7.96
N ASP A 87 -12.32 -8.63 -6.71
CA ASP A 87 -12.52 -7.26 -6.23
C ASP A 87 -11.29 -6.67 -5.51
N LEU A 88 -10.23 -7.45 -5.30
CA LEU A 88 -9.05 -7.02 -4.55
C LEU A 88 -8.32 -5.81 -5.18
N PRO A 89 -8.18 -5.69 -6.52
CA PRO A 89 -7.59 -4.49 -7.12
C PRO A 89 -8.37 -3.21 -6.81
N ALA A 90 -9.71 -3.26 -6.96
CA ALA A 90 -10.57 -2.13 -6.66
C ALA A 90 -10.60 -1.79 -5.16
N TYR A 91 -10.60 -2.82 -4.31
CA TYR A 91 -10.50 -2.68 -2.85
C TYR A 91 -9.19 -1.98 -2.44
N PHE A 92 -8.07 -2.44 -3.00
CA PHE A 92 -6.74 -1.89 -2.76
C PHE A 92 -6.67 -0.41 -3.15
N GLU A 93 -7.10 -0.08 -4.38
CA GLU A 93 -7.08 1.30 -4.86
C GLU A 93 -7.98 2.20 -3.99
N THR A 94 -9.23 1.79 -3.75
CA THR A 94 -10.19 2.59 -2.98
C THR A 94 -9.68 2.89 -1.57
N ARG A 95 -9.21 1.88 -0.82
CA ARG A 95 -8.79 2.07 0.58
C ARG A 95 -7.56 2.98 0.69
N LEU A 96 -6.60 2.83 -0.20
CA LEU A 96 -5.34 3.59 -0.12
C LEU A 96 -5.48 4.99 -0.69
N VAL A 97 -6.28 5.19 -1.74
CA VAL A 97 -6.64 6.52 -2.25
C VAL A 97 -7.35 7.30 -1.16
N SER A 98 -8.43 6.75 -0.57
CA SER A 98 -9.16 7.44 0.50
C SER A 98 -8.29 7.74 1.72
N SER A 99 -7.35 6.86 2.05
CA SER A 99 -6.39 7.10 3.13
C SER A 99 -5.47 8.29 2.82
N LEU A 100 -4.93 8.37 1.60
CA LEU A 100 -4.06 9.47 1.21
C LEU A 100 -4.83 10.79 1.06
N GLU A 101 -6.05 10.77 0.50
CA GLU A 101 -6.95 11.93 0.40
C GLU A 101 -7.25 12.56 1.76
N LYS A 102 -7.36 11.74 2.82
CA LYS A 102 -7.51 12.25 4.19
C LYS A 102 -6.23 12.86 4.74
N LEU A 103 -5.06 12.39 4.31
CA LEU A 103 -3.77 12.84 4.84
C LEU A 103 -3.30 14.14 4.17
N LEU A 104 -3.46 14.27 2.84
CA LEU A 104 -2.95 15.40 2.05
C LEU A 104 -3.38 16.79 2.59
N PRO A 105 -4.64 17.04 3.02
CA PRO A 105 -5.06 18.35 3.52
C PRO A 105 -4.30 18.83 4.77
N HIS A 106 -3.68 17.91 5.51
CA HIS A 106 -2.93 18.25 6.72
C HIS A 106 -1.46 18.57 6.44
N VAL A 107 -0.96 18.29 5.23
CA VAL A 107 0.46 18.45 4.90
C VAL A 107 0.82 19.92 4.70
N THR A 108 1.63 20.46 5.61
CA THR A 108 2.18 21.81 5.49
C THR A 108 3.28 21.87 4.43
N GLY A 109 3.24 22.90 3.58
CA GLY A 109 4.16 23.08 2.45
C GLY A 109 3.47 22.66 1.15
N ASN A 110 3.35 23.61 0.23
CA ASN A 110 2.51 23.53 -0.96
C ASN A 110 2.73 22.23 -1.74
N ILE A 111 1.81 21.28 -1.57
CA ILE A 111 1.60 20.24 -2.58
C ILE A 111 1.12 21.00 -3.82
N ARG A 112 1.79 20.78 -4.96
CA ARG A 112 1.41 21.43 -6.22
C ARG A 112 -0.10 21.33 -6.45
N ASP A 113 -0.70 22.45 -6.84
CA ASP A 113 -2.11 22.51 -7.20
C ASP A 113 -2.47 21.42 -8.22
N ASN A 114 -3.66 20.84 -8.09
CA ASN A 114 -4.18 19.76 -8.94
C ASN A 114 -3.44 18.40 -8.84
N THR A 115 -2.66 18.17 -7.77
CA THR A 115 -2.08 16.83 -7.51
C THR A 115 -3.14 15.91 -6.92
N LEU A 116 -3.54 14.88 -7.67
CA LEU A 116 -4.50 13.88 -7.19
C LEU A 116 -3.80 12.79 -6.37
N ALA A 117 -4.46 12.31 -5.31
CA ALA A 117 -3.97 11.17 -4.51
C ALA A 117 -3.72 9.93 -5.38
N THR A 118 -4.58 9.70 -6.37
CA THR A 118 -4.44 8.63 -7.38
C THR A 118 -3.14 8.75 -8.17
N ASP A 119 -2.75 9.96 -8.59
CA ASP A 119 -1.51 10.19 -9.34
C ASP A 119 -0.26 9.95 -8.49
N ILE A 120 -0.31 10.36 -7.22
CA ILE A 120 0.79 10.10 -6.26
C ILE A 120 0.98 8.58 -6.10
N LEU A 121 -0.10 7.86 -5.81
CA LEU A 121 -0.04 6.41 -5.60
C LEU A 121 0.40 5.67 -6.85
N ARG A 122 -0.16 6.00 -8.02
CA ARG A 122 0.25 5.41 -9.31
C ARG A 122 1.70 5.71 -9.64
N GLY A 123 2.15 6.95 -9.44
CA GLY A 123 3.54 7.34 -9.64
C GLY A 123 4.49 6.52 -8.78
N ILE A 124 4.18 6.37 -7.48
CA ILE A 124 4.97 5.54 -6.57
C ILE A 124 4.93 4.05 -6.98
N ALA A 125 3.77 3.53 -7.36
CA ALA A 125 3.63 2.14 -7.81
C ALA A 125 4.50 1.85 -9.04
N LEU A 126 4.54 2.77 -10.00
CA LEU A 126 5.40 2.68 -11.19
C LEU A 126 6.89 2.73 -10.82
N LEU A 127 7.28 3.57 -9.86
CA LEU A 127 8.67 3.61 -9.34
C LEU A 127 9.06 2.33 -8.59
N CYS A 128 8.08 1.60 -8.07
CA CYS A 128 8.29 0.30 -7.41
C CYS A 128 8.19 -0.89 -8.38
N ALA A 129 7.88 -0.64 -9.66
CA ALA A 129 7.89 -1.68 -10.68
C ALA A 129 9.29 -2.33 -10.76
N PRO A 130 9.41 -3.60 -11.15
CA PRO A 130 10.70 -4.26 -11.27
C PRO A 130 11.57 -3.55 -12.30
N ALA A 131 12.54 -2.75 -11.84
CA ALA A 131 13.67 -2.37 -12.69
C ALA A 131 14.54 -3.62 -12.83
N ALA A 132 15.01 -3.91 -14.05
CA ALA A 132 15.84 -5.08 -14.34
C ALA A 132 17.13 -5.19 -13.46
N LYS A 133 17.48 -4.15 -12.68
CA LYS A 133 18.64 -4.07 -11.77
C LYS A 133 18.42 -3.22 -10.50
N GLY A 134 17.19 -2.86 -10.14
CA GLY A 134 16.95 -1.93 -9.02
C GLY A 134 16.88 -2.60 -7.65
N ASP A 135 17.68 -2.12 -6.69
CA ASP A 135 17.59 -2.49 -5.26
C ASP A 135 16.59 -1.57 -4.51
N LEU A 136 16.02 -2.05 -3.40
CA LEU A 136 15.03 -1.36 -2.56
C LEU A 136 15.49 0.04 -2.15
N LEU A 137 16.79 0.22 -1.90
CA LEU A 137 17.39 1.52 -1.59
C LEU A 137 17.24 2.53 -2.73
N GLN A 138 17.35 2.08 -3.98
CA GLN A 138 17.13 2.93 -5.15
C GLN A 138 15.67 3.34 -5.24
N THR A 139 14.73 2.41 -5.07
CA THR A 139 13.29 2.71 -5.06
C THR A 139 12.95 3.73 -3.97
N GLN A 140 13.45 3.54 -2.74
CA GLN A 140 13.25 4.50 -1.65
C GLN A 140 13.78 5.89 -1.98
N ARG A 141 14.96 5.98 -2.61
CA ARG A 141 15.53 7.26 -3.04
C ARG A 141 14.68 7.93 -4.12
N LEU A 142 14.21 7.18 -5.11
CA LEU A 142 13.36 7.71 -6.18
C LEU A 142 12.01 8.19 -5.66
N VAL A 143 11.38 7.45 -4.75
CA VAL A 143 10.13 7.86 -4.08
C VAL A 143 10.35 9.15 -3.29
N LYS A 144 11.45 9.28 -2.54
CA LYS A 144 11.79 10.53 -1.84
C LYS A 144 11.96 11.71 -2.80
N LEU A 145 12.61 11.52 -3.96
CA LEU A 145 12.77 12.56 -4.98
C LEU A 145 11.42 12.96 -5.60
N PHE A 146 10.57 11.99 -5.91
CA PHE A 146 9.22 12.20 -6.41
C PHE A 146 8.38 13.05 -5.44
N LEU A 147 8.40 12.72 -4.16
CA LEU A 147 7.68 13.48 -3.13
C LEU A 147 8.23 14.90 -2.94
N LYS A 148 9.56 15.06 -2.99
CA LYS A 148 10.16 16.40 -2.99
C LYS A 148 9.71 17.22 -4.20
N GLY A 149 9.63 16.62 -5.38
CA GLY A 149 9.17 17.29 -6.60
C GLY A 149 7.70 17.74 -6.55
N ILE A 150 6.83 16.95 -5.91
CA ILE A 150 5.42 17.31 -5.69
C ILE A 150 5.27 18.47 -4.70
N ARG A 151 6.18 18.57 -3.71
CA ARG A 151 6.17 19.59 -2.66
C ARG A 151 6.88 20.90 -3.04
N ALA A 152 7.70 20.90 -4.09
CA ALA A 152 8.49 22.07 -4.53
C ALA A 152 7.74 22.97 -5.52
N GLY A 153 6.45 22.72 -5.77
CA GLY A 153 5.66 23.41 -6.79
C GLY A 153 5.25 24.82 -6.38
N ASN A 154 6.20 25.75 -6.26
CA ASN A 154 5.95 27.19 -6.43
C ASN A 154 7.13 28.03 -6.97
N ASP A 155 8.29 27.44 -7.28
CA ASP A 155 9.44 28.19 -7.84
C ASP A 155 9.57 28.04 -9.37
N ILE A 156 8.46 28.14 -10.10
CA ILE A 156 8.49 28.48 -11.53
C ILE A 156 7.63 29.72 -11.75
N HIS A 157 8.23 30.88 -11.50
CA HIS A 157 7.79 32.17 -12.04
C HIS A 157 8.97 32.86 -12.70
N GLY A 158 8.81 33.18 -13.99
CA GLY A 158 9.65 34.11 -14.75
C GLY A 158 10.31 33.51 -15.98
N ASP A 159 9.59 33.47 -17.11
CA ASP A 159 9.69 34.53 -18.13
C ASP A 159 8.42 34.56 -19.00
#